data_AF-A0AAV9F7R8-F1
#
_entry.id   AF-A0AAV9F7R8-F1
#
_cell.length_a   1.000
_cell.length_b   1.000
_cell.length_c   1.000
_cell.angle_alpha   90.00
_cell.angle_beta   90.00
_cell.angle_gamma   90.00
#
_symmetry.space_group_name_H-M   'P 1'
#
loop_
_entity.id
_entity.type
_entity.pdbx_description
1 polymer ?
#
loop_
_entity_poly.entity_id
_entity_poly.type
_entity_poly.pdbx_seq_one_letter_code
_entity_poly.pdbx_strand_id
1 'polypeptide(L)'
;MKFAAAVNNISYVLPNTTTLLQAHFSGKLGRAYGADFPTSALHPFNYTGTPPNNTMVSNDTKAVVLPFNTTVELVMQDTSILGAESHPLHLHGFNLYVIGQGFGNYDPVKDPLKFNLVDPVERNTVGVPSGGWLAVRFKADNPGVWFMHCHLDVHLSWGLKMAWVVLNGNGPSEKLPPPPSDLPKC
;
A
#
# COMPACT_ATOMS: atom_id res chain seq x y z
N MET A 1 -4.16 -1.64 26.70
CA MET A 1 -4.92 -2.05 25.49
C MET A 1 -3.97 -1.92 24.30
N LYS A 2 -3.80 -2.95 23.47
CA LYS A 2 -2.98 -2.85 22.24
C LYS A 2 -3.93 -2.79 21.06
N PHE A 3 -3.88 -1.70 20.30
CA PHE A 3 -4.60 -1.55 19.03
C PHE A 3 -3.67 -1.92 17.87
N ALA A 4 -4.26 -2.34 16.75
CA ALA A 4 -3.56 -2.63 15.50
C ALA A 4 -4.41 -2.11 14.35
N ALA A 5 -3.75 -1.78 13.25
CA ALA A 5 -4.37 -1.38 12.00
C ALA A 5 -3.66 -2.12 10.87
N ALA A 6 -4.38 -2.44 9.79
CA ALA A 6 -3.90 -3.43 8.83
C ALA A 6 -4.39 -3.14 7.41
N VAL A 7 -3.60 -3.54 6.43
CA VAL A 7 -3.99 -3.61 5.01
C VAL A 7 -4.09 -5.08 4.64
N ASN A 8 -5.22 -5.52 4.08
CA ASN A 8 -5.50 -6.94 3.80
C ASN A 8 -5.20 -7.86 5.00
N ASN A 9 -5.57 -7.39 6.20
CA ASN A 9 -5.38 -8.07 7.49
C ASN A 9 -3.91 -8.24 7.94
N ILE A 10 -2.96 -7.62 7.24
CA ILE A 10 -1.56 -7.55 7.68
C ILE A 10 -1.32 -6.22 8.38
N SER A 11 -1.03 -6.29 9.68
CA SER A 11 -0.52 -5.19 10.48
C SER A 11 1.00 -5.13 10.31
N TYR A 12 1.48 -4.06 9.69
CA TYR A 12 2.86 -4.04 9.23
C TYR A 12 3.86 -3.74 10.35
N VAL A 13 4.83 -4.63 10.51
CA VAL A 13 5.96 -4.47 11.44
C VAL A 13 7.22 -4.04 10.69
N LEU A 14 7.95 -3.06 11.21
CA LEU A 14 9.23 -2.65 10.63
C LEU A 14 10.31 -3.68 11.00
N PRO A 15 11.19 -4.05 10.06
CA PRO A 15 12.34 -4.90 10.37
C PRO A 15 13.29 -4.15 11.32
N ASN A 16 13.90 -4.88 12.27
CA ASN A 16 14.79 -4.32 13.30
C ASN A 16 16.29 -4.57 13.05
N THR A 17 16.65 -5.30 11.99
CA THR A 17 18.04 -5.69 11.70
C THR A 17 18.58 -5.12 10.39
N THR A 18 17.74 -4.86 9.41
CA THR A 18 18.14 -4.30 8.11
C THR A 18 16.95 -3.56 7.50
N THR A 19 17.19 -2.37 6.94
CA THR A 19 16.14 -1.63 6.24
C THR A 19 15.68 -2.37 4.98
N LEU A 20 14.42 -2.15 4.58
CA LEU A 20 13.88 -2.79 3.38
C LEU A 20 14.68 -2.43 2.12
N LEU A 21 15.09 -1.16 2.00
CA LEU A 21 15.88 -0.69 0.87
C LEU A 21 17.27 -1.33 0.82
N GLN A 22 17.94 -1.46 1.97
CA GLN A 22 19.25 -2.14 2.04
C GLN A 22 19.12 -3.63 1.74
N ALA A 23 18.07 -4.28 2.23
CA ALA A 23 17.80 -5.69 1.93
C ALA A 23 17.51 -5.90 0.43
N HIS A 24 16.73 -5.00 -0.18
CA HIS A 24 16.46 -4.99 -1.61
C HIS A 24 17.74 -4.79 -2.43
N PHE A 25 18.52 -3.74 -2.13
CA PHE A 25 19.76 -3.41 -2.85
C PHE A 25 20.80 -4.54 -2.76
N SER A 26 20.92 -5.19 -1.61
CA SER A 26 21.88 -6.29 -1.39
C SER A 26 21.39 -7.67 -1.82
N GLY A 27 20.17 -7.80 -2.37
CA GLY A 27 19.58 -9.07 -2.77
C GLY A 27 19.23 -10.01 -1.61
N LYS A 28 19.08 -9.48 -0.38
CA LYS A 28 18.80 -10.25 0.86
C LYS A 28 17.31 -10.24 1.23
N LEU A 29 16.43 -10.41 0.25
CA LEU A 29 14.97 -10.26 0.37
C LEU A 29 14.38 -11.07 1.55
N GLY A 30 14.60 -12.38 1.57
CA GLY A 30 13.96 -13.30 2.53
C GLY A 30 14.41 -13.18 3.99
N ARG A 31 15.33 -12.25 4.32
CA ARG A 31 15.71 -11.97 5.72
C ARG A 31 15.02 -10.73 6.29
N ALA A 32 14.52 -9.84 5.45
CA ALA A 32 13.95 -8.55 5.87
C ALA A 32 12.46 -8.41 5.59
N TYR A 33 11.95 -9.03 4.51
CA TYR A 33 10.52 -9.03 4.19
C TYR A 33 10.12 -10.20 3.27
N GLY A 34 8.85 -10.61 3.35
CA GLY A 34 8.22 -11.52 2.38
C GLY A 34 7.79 -10.78 1.10
N ALA A 35 8.00 -11.36 -0.08
CA ALA A 35 7.59 -10.77 -1.37
C ALA A 35 6.15 -11.16 -1.78
N ASP A 36 5.38 -11.72 -0.86
CA ASP A 36 4.09 -12.36 -1.07
C ASP A 36 2.95 -11.58 -0.36
N PHE A 37 3.02 -10.24 -0.39
CA PHE A 37 1.91 -9.43 0.11
C PHE A 37 0.63 -9.73 -0.71
N PRO A 38 -0.50 -10.05 -0.06
CA PRO A 38 -1.73 -10.41 -0.75
C PRO A 38 -2.31 -9.19 -1.48
N THR A 39 -2.55 -9.33 -2.78
CA THR A 39 -3.11 -8.26 -3.63
C THR A 39 -4.61 -8.03 -3.42
N SER A 40 -5.27 -8.89 -2.64
CA SER A 40 -6.67 -8.78 -2.24
C SER A 40 -6.86 -9.35 -0.83
N ALA A 41 -7.93 -8.96 -0.15
CA ALA A 41 -8.27 -9.55 1.15
C ALA A 41 -8.46 -11.08 1.03
N LEU A 42 -7.77 -11.84 1.87
CA LEU A 42 -7.84 -13.32 1.87
C LEU A 42 -9.20 -13.86 2.34
N HIS A 43 -9.91 -13.08 3.15
CA HIS A 43 -11.24 -13.40 3.65
C HIS A 43 -12.20 -12.23 3.36
N PRO A 44 -12.79 -12.19 2.16
CA PRO A 44 -13.76 -11.16 1.81
C PRO A 44 -15.01 -11.24 2.70
N PHE A 45 -15.55 -10.08 3.03
CA PHE A 45 -16.82 -9.93 3.74
C PHE A 45 -17.52 -8.66 3.25
N ASN A 46 -18.70 -8.36 3.80
CA ASN A 46 -19.33 -7.06 3.57
C ASN A 46 -18.55 -5.97 4.33
N TYR A 47 -17.55 -5.36 3.67
CA TYR A 47 -16.57 -4.48 4.30
C TYR A 47 -17.21 -3.30 5.04
N THR A 48 -18.25 -2.71 4.48
CA THR A 48 -18.97 -1.57 5.07
C THR A 48 -20.24 -1.97 5.83
N GLY A 49 -20.45 -3.27 6.07
CA GLY A 49 -21.61 -3.84 6.76
C GLY A 49 -21.32 -4.16 8.23
N THR A 50 -21.91 -5.24 8.75
CA THR A 50 -21.56 -5.74 10.09
C THR A 50 -20.17 -6.38 10.07
N PRO A 51 -19.21 -5.91 10.88
CA PRO A 51 -17.85 -6.45 10.88
C PRO A 51 -17.82 -7.87 11.46
N PRO A 52 -16.84 -8.70 11.06
CA PRO A 52 -16.67 -10.04 11.63
C PRO A 52 -16.21 -9.96 13.09
N ASN A 53 -16.60 -10.94 13.90
CA ASN A 53 -16.14 -11.05 15.30
C ASN A 53 -14.61 -11.24 15.41
N ASN A 54 -13.98 -11.85 14.40
CA ASN A 54 -12.54 -12.02 14.33
C ASN A 54 -12.03 -11.41 13.03
N THR A 55 -11.15 -10.42 13.16
CA THR A 55 -10.54 -9.71 12.03
C THR A 55 -9.38 -10.47 11.41
N MET A 56 -8.88 -11.54 12.05
CA MET A 56 -7.74 -12.32 11.57
C MET A 56 -6.50 -11.47 11.27
N VAL A 57 -6.32 -10.35 12.00
CA VAL A 57 -5.15 -9.48 11.82
C VAL A 57 -3.90 -10.20 12.30
N SER A 58 -2.88 -10.24 11.45
CA SER A 58 -1.56 -10.79 11.75
C SER A 58 -0.49 -9.73 11.60
N ASN A 59 0.55 -9.80 12.44
CA ASN A 59 1.72 -8.95 12.30
C ASN A 59 2.70 -9.58 11.31
N ASP A 60 3.09 -8.83 10.28
CA ASP A 60 4.04 -9.32 9.27
C ASP A 60 4.81 -8.16 8.62
N THR A 61 5.88 -8.50 7.89
CA THR A 61 6.68 -7.59 7.09
C THR A 61 6.70 -8.13 5.66
N LYS A 62 5.72 -7.72 4.85
CA LYS A 62 5.57 -8.16 3.46
C LYS A 62 5.50 -6.97 2.51
N ALA A 63 6.03 -7.13 1.31
CA ALA A 63 6.00 -6.11 0.27
C ALA A 63 5.36 -6.64 -1.01
N VAL A 64 4.70 -5.74 -1.74
CA VAL A 64 4.31 -5.99 -3.13
C VAL A 64 5.52 -5.71 -4.02
N VAL A 65 5.98 -6.72 -4.75
CA VAL A 65 7.13 -6.58 -5.66
C VAL A 65 6.63 -6.44 -7.10
N LEU A 66 7.02 -5.35 -7.75
CA LEU A 66 6.60 -4.99 -9.10
C LEU A 66 7.81 -4.89 -10.03
N PRO A 67 7.72 -5.43 -11.26
CA PRO A 67 8.65 -5.07 -12.32
C PRO A 67 8.61 -3.56 -12.59
N PHE A 68 9.75 -3.00 -12.99
CA PHE A 68 9.83 -1.64 -13.51
C PHE A 68 8.78 -1.42 -14.61
N ASN A 69 8.20 -0.22 -14.65
CA ASN A 69 7.23 0.21 -15.67
C ASN A 69 5.86 -0.48 -15.60
N THR A 70 5.58 -1.26 -14.54
CA THR A 70 4.24 -1.84 -14.32
C THR A 70 3.19 -0.74 -14.14
N THR A 71 2.07 -0.85 -14.86
CA THR A 71 0.90 0.02 -14.63
C THR A 71 0.03 -0.61 -13.54
N VAL A 72 -0.18 0.12 -12.45
CA VAL A 72 -0.92 -0.37 -11.28
C VAL A 72 -2.26 0.34 -11.20
N GLU A 73 -3.34 -0.43 -11.05
CA GLU A 73 -4.61 0.05 -10.53
C GLU A 73 -4.76 -0.50 -9.10
N LEU A 74 -4.96 0.40 -8.14
CA LEU A 74 -5.11 0.05 -6.74
C LEU A 74 -6.47 0.53 -6.27
N VAL A 75 -7.28 -0.40 -5.75
CA VAL A 75 -8.53 -0.10 -5.07
C VAL A 75 -8.31 -0.24 -3.58
N MET A 76 -8.49 0.86 -2.86
CA MET A 76 -8.50 0.92 -1.41
C MET A 76 -9.94 0.89 -0.92
N GLN A 77 -10.24 0.01 0.03
CA GLN A 77 -11.57 -0.18 0.59
C GLN A 77 -11.49 0.05 2.11
N ASP A 78 -12.24 1.03 2.61
CA ASP A 78 -12.47 1.20 4.03
C ASP A 78 -13.42 0.11 4.56
N THR A 79 -13.31 -0.20 5.85
CA THR A 79 -14.15 -1.20 6.52
C THR A 79 -14.87 -0.59 7.73
N SER A 80 -15.96 -1.21 8.17
CA SER A 80 -16.68 -0.82 9.39
C SER A 80 -16.05 -1.37 10.68
N ILE A 81 -14.92 -2.08 10.60
CA ILE A 81 -14.23 -2.64 11.76
C ILE A 81 -13.80 -1.52 12.70
N LEU A 82 -14.32 -1.53 13.93
CA LEU A 82 -14.11 -0.48 14.93
C LEU A 82 -14.60 0.93 14.53
N GLY A 83 -15.47 1.00 13.52
CA GLY A 83 -16.03 2.25 12.99
C GLY A 83 -15.41 2.62 11.65
N ALA A 84 -16.26 3.00 10.70
CA ALA A 84 -15.82 3.52 9.41
C ALA A 84 -15.17 4.90 9.59
N GLU A 85 -14.04 5.13 8.93
CA GLU A 85 -13.27 6.37 9.06
C GLU A 85 -12.62 6.74 7.72
N SER A 86 -12.50 8.04 7.46
CA SER A 86 -11.73 8.49 6.29
C SER A 86 -10.24 8.34 6.57
N HIS A 87 -9.52 7.65 5.68
CA HIS A 87 -8.10 7.43 5.83
C HIS A 87 -7.31 8.15 4.73
N PRO A 88 -6.46 9.15 5.04
CA PRO A 88 -5.57 9.76 4.07
C PRO A 88 -4.39 8.82 3.80
N LEU A 89 -4.39 8.13 2.66
CA LEU A 89 -3.33 7.21 2.26
C LEU A 89 -2.32 7.96 1.39
N HIS A 90 -1.06 7.95 1.82
CA HIS A 90 0.07 8.56 1.13
C HIS A 90 0.98 7.47 0.56
N LEU A 91 1.37 7.59 -0.71
CA LEU A 91 2.37 6.72 -1.35
C LEU A 91 3.65 7.52 -1.60
N HIS A 92 4.78 7.00 -1.09
CA HIS A 92 6.10 7.59 -1.30
C HIS A 92 6.56 7.33 -2.74
N GLY A 93 7.37 8.22 -3.29
CA GLY A 93 8.03 8.02 -4.59
C GLY A 93 7.14 8.15 -5.83
N PHE A 94 5.82 8.31 -5.65
CA PHE A 94 4.84 8.39 -6.74
C PHE A 94 3.76 9.44 -6.44
N ASN A 95 3.18 9.97 -7.50
CA ASN A 95 1.84 10.54 -7.46
C ASN A 95 0.82 9.51 -7.98
N LEU A 96 -0.43 9.70 -7.58
CA LEU A 96 -1.58 8.84 -7.87
C LEU A 96 -2.60 9.63 -8.69
N TYR A 97 -3.07 9.04 -9.78
CA TYR A 97 -4.25 9.52 -10.49
C TYR A 97 -5.50 8.94 -9.84
N VAL A 98 -6.35 9.79 -9.26
CA VAL A 98 -7.64 9.37 -8.69
C VAL A 98 -8.65 9.20 -9.81
N ILE A 99 -8.95 7.95 -10.14
CA ILE A 99 -9.82 7.61 -11.27
C ILE A 99 -11.26 7.34 -10.83
N GLY A 100 -11.50 7.04 -9.56
CA GLY A 100 -12.86 6.82 -9.05
C GLY A 100 -12.88 6.72 -7.54
N GLN A 101 -14.04 7.03 -6.96
CA GLN A 101 -14.29 6.85 -5.54
C GLN A 101 -15.79 6.65 -5.33
N GLY A 102 -16.17 6.02 -4.22
CA GLY A 102 -17.56 5.79 -3.88
C GLY A 102 -17.73 5.42 -2.42
N PHE A 103 -18.99 5.27 -2.02
CA PHE A 103 -19.38 4.74 -0.71
C PHE A 103 -19.86 3.30 -0.85
N GLY A 104 -19.80 2.55 0.25
CA GLY A 104 -20.09 1.12 0.29
C GLY A 104 -18.91 0.28 -0.17
N ASN A 105 -19.22 -0.97 -0.55
CA ASN A 105 -18.23 -1.89 -1.11
C ASN A 105 -18.02 -1.61 -2.60
N TYR A 106 -16.76 -1.60 -3.03
CA TYR A 106 -16.40 -1.52 -4.45
C TYR A 106 -17.02 -2.68 -5.25
N ASP A 107 -17.72 -2.35 -6.33
CA ASP A 107 -18.25 -3.31 -7.31
C ASP A 107 -17.32 -3.31 -8.55
N PRO A 108 -16.49 -4.36 -8.75
CA PRO A 108 -15.50 -4.40 -9.82
C PRO A 108 -16.12 -4.49 -11.23
N VAL A 109 -17.44 -4.65 -11.34
CA VAL A 109 -18.15 -4.67 -12.63
C VAL A 109 -18.78 -3.31 -12.91
N LYS A 110 -19.38 -2.66 -11.91
CA LYS A 110 -20.16 -1.44 -12.11
C LYS A 110 -19.37 -0.15 -11.92
N ASP A 111 -18.49 -0.10 -10.93
CA ASP A 111 -17.79 1.12 -10.58
C ASP A 111 -16.74 1.56 -11.61
N PRO A 112 -16.00 0.65 -12.27
CA PRO A 112 -15.09 1.02 -13.36
C PRO A 112 -15.76 1.76 -14.52
N LEU A 113 -17.06 1.53 -14.76
CA LEU A 113 -17.82 2.20 -15.81
C LEU A 113 -17.95 3.72 -15.59
N LYS A 114 -17.69 4.18 -14.36
CA LYS A 114 -17.78 5.59 -13.95
C LYS A 114 -16.42 6.23 -13.75
N PHE A 115 -15.32 5.52 -14.04
CA PHE A 115 -13.99 6.07 -13.82
C PHE A 115 -13.73 7.30 -14.69
N ASN A 116 -13.15 8.34 -14.09
CA ASN A 116 -12.56 9.44 -14.83
C ASN A 116 -11.22 8.99 -15.40
N LEU A 117 -11.20 8.70 -16.70
CA LEU A 117 -10.01 8.30 -17.45
C LEU A 117 -9.52 9.39 -18.40
N VAL A 118 -10.07 10.60 -18.33
CA VAL A 118 -9.74 11.71 -19.21
C VAL A 118 -8.82 12.70 -18.50
N ASP A 119 -9.22 13.17 -17.32
CA ASP A 119 -8.52 14.20 -16.55
C ASP A 119 -8.56 13.93 -15.02
N PRO A 120 -8.15 12.73 -14.56
CA PRO A 120 -8.14 12.42 -13.13
C PRO A 120 -7.17 13.34 -12.37
N VAL A 121 -7.57 13.72 -11.15
CA VAL A 121 -6.70 14.54 -10.30
C VAL A 121 -5.47 13.74 -9.87
N GLU A 122 -4.31 14.39 -9.97
CA GLU A 122 -3.03 13.83 -9.53
C GLU A 122 -2.67 14.31 -8.11
N ARG A 123 -2.42 13.38 -7.18
CA ARG A 123 -2.07 13.64 -5.77
C ARG A 123 -1.14 12.56 -5.23
N ASN A 124 -0.27 12.90 -4.28
CA ASN A 124 0.52 11.89 -3.54
C ASN A 124 -0.20 11.31 -2.31
N THR A 125 -1.24 12.00 -1.83
CA THR A 125 -2.01 11.65 -0.63
C THR A 125 -3.49 11.83 -0.96
N VAL A 126 -4.27 10.79 -0.70
CA VAL A 126 -5.66 10.71 -1.13
C VAL A 126 -6.50 10.13 0.01
N GLY A 127 -7.66 10.73 0.28
CA GLY A 127 -8.58 10.25 1.31
C GLY A 127 -9.43 9.10 0.78
N VAL A 128 -9.30 7.92 1.37
CA VAL A 128 -10.30 6.85 1.20
C VAL A 128 -11.57 7.28 1.94
N PRO A 129 -12.73 7.36 1.29
CA PRO A 129 -13.96 7.78 1.96
C PRO A 129 -14.32 6.87 3.14
N SER A 130 -14.83 7.47 4.23
CA SER A 130 -15.39 6.71 5.36
C SER A 130 -16.52 5.79 4.87
N GLY A 131 -16.36 4.50 5.11
CA GLY A 131 -17.29 3.45 4.68
C GLY A 131 -17.37 3.36 3.17
N GLY A 132 -16.27 3.57 2.46
CA GLY A 132 -16.23 3.63 1.01
C GLY A 132 -14.94 3.09 0.40
N TRP A 133 -14.74 3.42 -0.86
CA TRP A 133 -13.61 2.96 -1.65
C TRP A 133 -13.03 4.07 -2.52
N LEU A 134 -11.77 3.88 -2.90
CA LEU A 134 -11.00 4.79 -3.75
C LEU A 134 -10.18 3.96 -4.73
N ALA A 135 -10.34 4.22 -6.03
CA ALA A 135 -9.54 3.64 -7.09
C ALA A 135 -8.53 4.66 -7.61
N VAL A 136 -7.25 4.26 -7.63
CA VAL A 136 -6.15 5.07 -8.17
C VAL A 136 -5.35 4.30 -9.19
N ARG A 137 -4.69 5.02 -10.10
CA ARG A 137 -3.65 4.46 -10.98
C ARG A 137 -2.33 5.18 -10.81
N PHE A 138 -1.25 4.42 -10.93
CA PHE A 138 0.10 4.96 -11.04
C PHE A 138 0.98 4.03 -11.87
N LYS A 139 2.14 4.54 -12.25
CA LYS A 139 3.14 3.79 -12.99
C LYS A 139 4.33 3.52 -12.07
N ALA A 140 4.73 2.26 -11.95
CA ALA A 140 5.86 1.84 -11.13
C ALA A 140 7.19 2.06 -11.88
N ASP A 141 7.53 3.31 -12.19
CA ASP A 141 8.70 3.71 -12.97
C ASP A 141 9.81 4.36 -12.13
N ASN A 142 9.77 4.17 -10.80
CA ASN A 142 10.77 4.63 -9.86
C ASN A 142 11.33 3.44 -9.05
N PRO A 143 12.47 2.85 -9.45
CA PRO A 143 13.07 1.69 -8.77
C PRO A 143 13.44 2.00 -7.32
N GLY A 144 13.11 1.10 -6.41
CA GLY A 144 13.37 1.29 -4.98
C GLY A 144 12.35 0.62 -4.08
N VAL A 145 12.29 1.08 -2.83
CA VAL A 145 11.32 0.63 -1.84
C VAL A 145 10.54 1.82 -1.31
N TRP A 146 9.22 1.75 -1.42
CA TRP A 146 8.32 2.87 -1.19
C TRP A 146 7.22 2.46 -0.22
N PHE A 147 7.04 3.21 0.87
CA PHE A 147 5.91 2.98 1.74
C PHE A 147 4.64 3.61 1.18
N MET A 148 3.54 2.89 1.34
CA MET A 148 2.20 3.45 1.33
C MET A 148 1.63 3.34 2.72
N HIS A 149 1.12 4.43 3.29
CA HIS A 149 0.62 4.40 4.66
C HIS A 149 -0.46 5.45 4.92
N CYS A 150 -1.26 5.22 5.96
CA CYS A 150 -2.14 6.25 6.46
C CYS A 150 -1.31 7.39 7.06
N HIS A 151 -1.71 8.63 6.76
CA HIS A 151 -1.05 9.84 7.22
C HIS A 151 -1.61 10.35 8.57
N LEU A 152 -2.33 9.48 9.28
CA LEU A 152 -2.66 9.64 10.69
C LEU A 152 -1.62 8.86 11.50
N ASP A 153 -0.76 9.55 12.25
CA ASP A 153 0.39 8.96 12.95
C ASP A 153 0.01 7.80 13.87
N VAL A 154 -1.17 7.88 14.50
CA VAL A 154 -1.70 6.80 15.34
C VAL A 154 -1.91 5.51 14.53
N HIS A 155 -2.53 5.59 13.34
CA HIS A 155 -2.75 4.42 12.49
C HIS A 155 -1.46 3.91 11.85
N LEU A 156 -0.56 4.82 11.47
CA LEU A 156 0.78 4.46 11.00
C LEU A 156 1.53 3.64 12.06
N SER A 157 1.48 4.07 13.33
CA SER A 157 2.10 3.38 14.46
C SER A 157 1.45 2.03 14.75
N TRP A 158 0.15 1.89 14.47
CA TRP A 158 -0.61 0.65 14.64
C TRP A 158 -0.45 -0.35 13.49
N GLY A 159 0.21 0.03 12.40
CA GLY A 159 0.53 -0.88 11.29
C GLY A 159 -0.25 -0.64 9.99
N LEU A 160 -1.01 0.46 9.87
CA LEU A 160 -1.74 0.82 8.63
C LEU A 160 -0.80 1.34 7.55
N LYS A 161 0.09 0.46 7.09
CA LYS A 161 1.10 0.71 6.06
C LYS A 161 1.41 -0.56 5.29
N MET A 162 1.95 -0.41 4.09
CA MET A 162 2.45 -1.48 3.24
C MET A 162 3.67 -0.98 2.46
N ALA A 163 4.51 -1.91 2.00
CA ALA A 163 5.69 -1.59 1.21
C ALA A 163 5.52 -2.03 -0.25
N TRP A 164 5.96 -1.19 -1.17
CA TRP A 164 6.08 -1.46 -2.58
C TRP A 164 7.56 -1.54 -2.94
N VAL A 165 7.95 -2.56 -3.70
CA VAL A 165 9.30 -2.74 -4.20
C VAL A 165 9.22 -2.68 -5.71
N VAL A 166 9.86 -1.69 -6.31
CA VAL A 166 9.96 -1.58 -7.76
C VAL A 166 11.34 -2.05 -8.17
N LEU A 167 11.38 -3.14 -8.93
CA LEU A 167 12.61 -3.71 -9.45
C LEU A 167 13.29 -2.76 -10.44
N ASN A 168 14.58 -2.97 -10.67
CA ASN A 168 15.31 -2.27 -11.72
C ASN A 168 14.76 -2.62 -13.11
N GLY A 169 14.76 -1.63 -14.01
CA GLY A 169 14.58 -1.81 -15.44
C GLY A 169 15.89 -2.13 -16.17
N ASN A 170 15.86 -1.97 -17.49
CA ASN A 170 16.97 -2.29 -18.39
C ASN A 170 17.92 -1.11 -18.57
N GLY A 171 17.38 0.11 -18.59
CA GLY A 171 18.13 1.34 -18.82
C GLY A 171 19.04 1.75 -17.65
N PRO A 172 20.12 2.51 -17.89
CA PRO A 172 20.96 3.04 -16.82
C PRO A 172 20.21 3.93 -15.81
N SER A 173 19.21 4.68 -16.28
CA SER A 173 18.35 5.54 -15.47
C SER A 173 17.19 4.79 -14.80
N GLU A 174 17.04 3.50 -15.09
CA GLU A 174 15.97 2.64 -14.57
C GLU A 174 16.49 1.77 -13.42
N LYS A 175 17.56 2.20 -12.75
CA LYS A 175 18.22 1.45 -11.69
C LYS A 175 18.29 2.27 -10.40
N LEU A 176 18.03 1.60 -9.29
CA LEU A 176 18.30 2.14 -7.96
C LEU A 176 19.81 2.45 -7.84
N PRO A 177 20.21 3.71 -7.55
CA PRO A 177 21.62 4.05 -7.36
C PRO A 177 22.20 3.37 -6.11
N PRO A 178 23.54 3.24 -6.03
CA PRO A 178 24.18 2.75 -4.81
C PRO A 178 23.86 3.66 -3.62
N PRO A 179 23.79 3.10 -2.39
CA PRO A 179 23.59 3.91 -1.20
C PRO A 179 24.75 4.91 -1.01
N PRO A 180 24.49 6.09 -0.44
CA PRO A 180 25.53 7.04 -0.04
C PRO A 180 26.56 6.39 0.90
N SER A 181 27.82 6.83 0.83
CA SER A 181 28.91 6.27 1.65
C SER A 181 28.74 6.52 3.15
N ASP A 182 27.95 7.53 3.51
CA ASP A 182 27.61 7.96 4.86
C ASP A 182 26.26 7.43 5.34
N LEU A 183 25.65 6.48 4.62
CA LEU A 183 24.39 5.85 5.05
C LEU A 183 24.56 5.26 6.47
N PRO A 184 23.70 5.65 7.44
CA PRO A 184 23.76 5.12 8.80
C PRO A 184 23.66 3.59 8.83
N LYS A 185 24.46 2.96 9.68
CA LYS A 185 24.40 1.51 9.90
C LYS A 185 23.24 1.18 10.84
N CYS A 186 22.55 0.08 10.53
CA CYS A 186 21.53 -0.51 11.40
C CYS A 186 22.16 -1.07 12.68
#